data_AF-A0A7X3XLU4-F1
#
_entry.id   AF-A0A7X3XLU4-F1
#
_cell.length_a   1.000
_cell.length_b   1.000
_cell.length_c   1.000
_cell.angle_alpha   90.00
_cell.angle_beta   90.00
_cell.angle_gamma   90.00
#
_symmetry.space_group_name_H-M   'P 1'
#
loop_
_entity.id
_entity.type
_entity.pdbx_description
1 polymer ?
#
loop_
_entity_poly.entity_id
_entity_poly.type
_entity_poly.pdbx_seq_one_letter_code
_entity_poly.pdbx_strand_id
1 'polypeptide(L)'
;MRLNRIQISEDSRNKLSILKGRTGLLPNVLSRIGLMLSLTEANEPVLDVDTTDGSEFNRFTLMGEWDSLIIALLEERGSVNGMIKDNDTLVKYFRAHLNRGVLLLYSRVKGIEDLVNLLP
;
A
#
# COMPACT_ATOMS: atom_id res chain seq x y z
N MET A 1 8.31 -13.37 0.37
CA MET A 1 8.87 -12.10 0.90
C MET A 1 9.48 -12.24 2.31
N ARG A 2 10.74 -11.83 2.51
CA ARG A 2 11.46 -11.75 3.80
C ARG A 2 11.70 -10.29 4.16
N LEU A 3 10.87 -9.76 5.05
CA LEU A 3 10.90 -8.37 5.52
C LEU A 3 10.07 -8.29 6.80
N ASN A 4 10.57 -7.63 7.85
CA ASN A 4 9.84 -7.45 9.12
C ASN A 4 9.20 -6.06 9.25
N ARG A 5 9.77 -5.08 8.56
CA ARG A 5 9.47 -3.66 8.67
C ARG A 5 9.37 -3.04 7.29
N ILE A 6 8.33 -2.24 7.05
CA ILE A 6 8.03 -1.65 5.75
C ILE A 6 8.01 -0.14 5.90
N GLN A 7 8.91 0.53 5.18
CA GLN A 7 8.97 1.98 5.15
C GLN A 7 8.08 2.51 4.02
N ILE A 8 7.32 3.56 4.33
CA ILE A 8 6.56 4.35 3.35
C ILE A 8 7.17 5.75 3.25
N SER A 9 6.87 6.49 2.20
CA SER A 9 7.35 7.86 2.03
C SER A 9 6.76 8.83 3.06
N GLU A 10 7.44 9.96 3.25
CA GLU A 10 6.93 11.07 4.05
C GLU A 10 5.57 11.56 3.53
N ASP A 11 5.39 11.67 2.22
CA ASP A 11 4.11 12.09 1.62
C ASP A 11 2.98 11.09 1.98
N SER A 12 3.24 9.79 1.85
CA SER A 12 2.27 8.77 2.25
C SER A 12 1.94 8.83 3.74
N ARG A 13 2.95 9.06 4.59
CA ARG A 13 2.76 9.23 6.05
C ARG A 13 1.83 10.41 6.33
N ASN A 14 2.09 11.55 5.70
CA ASN A 14 1.30 12.77 5.88
C ASN A 14 -0.15 12.57 5.41
N LYS A 15 -0.34 11.93 4.25
CA LYS A 15 -1.69 11.62 3.73
C LYS A 15 -2.46 10.63 4.58
N LEU A 16 -1.79 9.61 5.14
CA LEU A 16 -2.41 8.67 6.09
C LEU A 16 -2.87 9.38 7.37
N SER A 17 -2.12 10.36 7.87
CA SER A 17 -2.53 11.18 9.02
C SER A 17 -3.82 11.94 8.72
N ILE A 18 -3.91 12.55 7.55
CA ILE A 18 -5.11 13.29 7.12
C ILE A 18 -6.29 12.32 6.92
N LEU A 19 -6.08 11.19 6.24
CA LEU A 19 -7.10 10.18 6.03
C LEU A 19 -7.64 9.61 7.36
N LYS A 20 -6.76 9.39 8.34
CA LYS A 20 -7.16 9.01 9.70
C LYS A 20 -8.08 10.06 10.30
N GLY A 21 -7.77 11.35 10.16
CA GLY A 21 -8.63 12.44 10.63
C GLY A 21 -10.01 12.47 9.93
N ARG A 22 -10.04 12.21 8.62
CA ARG A 22 -11.28 12.20 7.80
C ARG A 22 -12.19 11.01 8.06
N THR A 23 -11.61 9.84 8.29
CA THR A 23 -12.34 8.56 8.30
C THR A 23 -12.42 7.91 9.67
N GLY A 24 -11.60 8.35 10.63
CA GLY A 24 -11.43 7.67 11.91
C GLY A 24 -10.68 6.33 11.83
N LEU A 25 -10.34 5.84 10.64
CA LEU A 25 -9.67 4.55 10.45
C LEU A 25 -8.18 4.63 10.78
N LEU A 26 -7.65 3.52 11.31
CA LEU A 26 -6.24 3.41 11.63
C LEU A 26 -5.37 3.39 10.35
N PRO A 27 -4.13 3.94 10.39
CA PRO A 27 -3.25 3.99 9.23
C PRO A 27 -2.96 2.63 8.59
N ASN A 28 -2.87 1.55 9.38
CA ASN A 28 -2.68 0.19 8.83
C ASN A 28 -3.90 -0.30 8.04
N VAL A 29 -5.12 0.00 8.49
CA VAL A 29 -6.35 -0.33 7.76
C VAL A 29 -6.42 0.46 6.45
N LEU A 30 -6.19 1.78 6.52
CA LEU A 30 -6.14 2.65 5.33
C LEU A 30 -5.06 2.20 4.34
N SER A 31 -3.91 1.76 4.83
CA SER A 31 -2.82 1.27 3.97
C SER A 31 -3.20 -0.04 3.28
N ARG A 32 -3.95 -0.95 3.93
CA ARG A 32 -4.48 -2.16 3.28
C ARG A 32 -5.49 -1.82 2.19
N ILE A 33 -6.43 -0.91 2.47
CA ILE A 33 -7.41 -0.46 1.48
C ILE A 33 -6.70 0.17 0.28
N GLY A 34 -5.75 1.08 0.54
CA GLY A 34 -4.91 1.69 -0.49
C GLY A 34 -4.13 0.66 -1.29
N LEU A 35 -3.54 -0.34 -0.64
CA LEU A 35 -2.83 -1.43 -1.32
C LEU A 35 -3.74 -2.19 -2.29
N MET A 36 -4.93 -2.59 -1.85
CA MET A 36 -5.90 -3.28 -2.71
C MET A 36 -6.32 -2.39 -3.88
N LEU A 37 -6.61 -1.12 -3.60
CA LEU A 37 -6.93 -0.13 -4.64
C LEU A 37 -5.79 0.04 -5.65
N SER A 38 -4.55 0.00 -5.19
CA SER A 38 -3.37 0.06 -6.03
C SER A 38 -3.23 -1.17 -6.92
N LEU A 39 -3.60 -2.36 -6.44
CA LEU A 39 -3.51 -3.60 -7.22
C LEU A 39 -4.55 -3.68 -8.35
N THR A 40 -5.67 -2.97 -8.22
CA THR A 40 -6.72 -2.92 -9.27
C THR A 40 -6.40 -1.94 -10.40
N GLU A 41 -5.47 -1.00 -10.19
CA GLU A 41 -5.05 -0.08 -11.25
C GLU A 41 -4.38 -0.82 -12.41
N ALA A 42 -4.70 -0.41 -13.65
CA ALA A 42 -4.15 -1.04 -14.84
C ALA A 42 -2.64 -0.80 -14.98
N ASN A 43 -2.17 0.41 -14.66
CA ASN A 43 -0.77 0.79 -14.79
C ASN A 43 0.07 0.27 -13.62
N GLU A 44 1.38 0.14 -13.83
CA GLU A 44 2.34 -0.26 -12.78
C GLU A 44 2.81 0.94 -11.93
N PRO A 45 3.11 0.75 -10.64
CA PRO A 45 3.63 1.82 -9.80
C PRO A 45 5.12 2.07 -10.10
N VAL A 46 5.62 3.25 -9.73
CA VAL A 46 7.05 3.56 -9.78
C VAL A 46 7.77 2.83 -8.64
N LEU A 47 8.77 2.01 -8.97
CA LEU A 47 9.42 1.11 -8.00
C LEU A 47 10.34 1.83 -7.00
N ASP A 48 11.07 2.85 -7.46
CA ASP A 48 12.06 3.55 -6.65
C ASP A 48 11.40 4.73 -5.91
N VAL A 49 10.55 4.38 -4.95
CA VAL A 49 9.94 5.35 -4.04
C VAL A 49 10.95 5.76 -2.98
N ASP A 50 11.17 7.08 -2.84
CA ASP A 50 11.94 7.62 -1.73
C ASP A 50 11.17 7.46 -0.41
N THR A 51 11.79 6.75 0.54
CA THR A 51 11.24 6.50 1.87
C THR A 51 12.02 7.22 2.97
N THR A 52 12.91 8.13 2.61
CA THR A 52 13.62 9.01 3.55
C THR A 52 12.58 9.79 4.37
N ASP A 53 12.80 9.90 5.68
CA ASP A 53 11.93 10.59 6.65
C ASP A 53 10.48 10.09 6.75
N GLY A 54 10.22 8.92 6.16
CA GLY A 54 8.94 8.24 6.18
C GLY A 54 8.53 7.66 7.53
N SER A 55 7.38 6.98 7.55
CA SER A 55 7.00 6.12 8.68
C SER A 55 7.24 4.66 8.36
N GLU A 56 7.44 3.87 9.42
CA GLU A 56 7.64 2.43 9.32
C GLU A 56 6.46 1.67 9.92
N PHE A 57 5.98 0.66 9.18
CA PHE A 57 5.03 -0.31 9.68
C PHE A 57 5.74 -1.62 10.03
N ASN A 58 5.36 -2.21 11.16
CA ASN A 58 5.61 -3.62 11.38
C ASN A 58 4.74 -4.45 10.43
N ARG A 59 5.35 -5.40 9.71
CA ARG A 59 4.65 -6.25 8.74
C ARG A 59 3.50 -7.03 9.37
N PHE A 60 3.68 -7.58 10.56
CA PHE A 60 2.62 -8.29 11.28
C PHE A 60 1.44 -7.36 11.58
N THR A 61 1.70 -6.12 11.99
CA THR A 61 0.63 -5.13 12.23
C THR A 61 -0.05 -4.69 10.94
N LEU A 62 0.68 -4.62 9.83
CA LEU A 62 0.16 -4.17 8.54
C LEU A 62 -0.58 -5.27 7.79
N MET A 63 -0.13 -6.52 7.81
CA MET A 63 -0.71 -7.60 7.02
C MET A 63 -1.50 -8.60 7.87
N GLY A 64 -1.07 -8.86 9.11
CA GLY A 64 -1.74 -9.78 10.03
C GLY A 64 -1.95 -11.17 9.43
N GLU A 65 -3.16 -11.70 9.57
CA GLU A 65 -3.56 -12.99 8.98
C GLU A 65 -3.56 -13.00 7.44
N TRP A 66 -3.65 -11.83 6.80
CA TRP A 66 -3.73 -11.68 5.35
C TRP A 66 -2.35 -11.68 4.67
N ASP A 67 -1.27 -11.86 5.42
CA ASP A 67 0.11 -11.76 4.93
C ASP A 67 0.38 -12.66 3.72
N SER A 68 0.02 -13.94 3.81
CA SER A 68 0.24 -14.89 2.70
C SER A 68 -0.60 -14.55 1.47
N LEU A 69 -1.85 -14.10 1.67
CA LEU A 69 -2.73 -13.69 0.58
C LEU A 69 -2.20 -12.44 -0.13
N ILE A 70 -1.81 -11.41 0.63
CA ILE A 70 -1.29 -10.17 0.07
C ILE A 70 -0.01 -10.43 -0.74
N ILE A 71 0.87 -11.32 -0.27
CA ILE A 71 2.07 -11.70 -1.01
C ILE A 71 1.71 -12.44 -2.30
N ALA A 72 0.78 -13.39 -2.24
CA ALA A 72 0.33 -14.10 -3.43
C ALA A 72 -0.24 -13.13 -4.49
N LEU A 73 -1.04 -12.15 -4.08
CA LEU A 73 -1.57 -11.11 -4.97
C LEU A 73 -0.46 -10.24 -5.59
N LEU A 74 0.54 -9.86 -4.80
CA LEU A 74 1.69 -9.09 -5.30
C LEU A 74 2.54 -9.90 -6.28
N GLU A 75 2.79 -11.16 -5.96
CA GLU A 75 3.55 -12.08 -6.82
C GLU A 75 2.80 -12.36 -8.12
N GLU A 76 1.49 -12.62 -8.07
CA GLU A 76 0.64 -12.78 -9.24
C GLU A 76 0.70 -11.52 -10.12
N ARG A 77 0.43 -10.35 -9.52
CA ARG A 77 0.42 -9.08 -10.23
C ARG A 77 1.78 -8.76 -10.87
N GLY A 78 2.88 -8.91 -10.12
CA GLY A 78 4.21 -8.57 -10.62
C GLY A 78 4.80 -9.62 -11.58
N SER A 79 4.36 -10.88 -11.51
CA SER A 79 4.83 -11.95 -12.41
C SER A 79 4.29 -11.78 -13.82
N VAL A 80 3.02 -11.36 -13.96
CA VAL A 80 2.41 -11.08 -15.28
C VAL A 80 3.20 -10.02 -16.05
N ASN A 81 3.85 -9.09 -15.34
CA ASN A 81 4.55 -7.94 -15.93
C ASN A 81 6.09 -8.07 -15.85
N GLY A 82 6.62 -9.19 -15.35
CA GLY A 82 8.07 -9.41 -15.20
C GLY A 82 8.77 -8.48 -14.20
N MET A 83 8.01 -7.88 -13.28
CA MET A 83 8.48 -6.88 -12.31
C MET A 83 9.20 -7.51 -11.10
N ILE A 84 8.98 -8.80 -10.85
CA ILE A 84 9.52 -9.52 -9.70
C ILE A 84 10.48 -10.60 -10.19
N LYS A 85 11.71 -10.58 -9.68
CA LYS A 85 12.77 -11.55 -9.99
C LYS A 85 13.32 -12.24 -8.75
N ASP A 86 13.22 -11.55 -7.62
CA ASP A 86 13.81 -11.93 -6.35
C ASP A 86 13.04 -11.28 -5.20
N ASN A 87 13.51 -11.51 -3.97
CA ASN A 87 12.88 -10.93 -2.79
C ASN A 87 12.96 -9.40 -2.75
N ASP A 88 14.04 -8.81 -3.25
CA ASP A 88 14.28 -7.36 -3.12
C ASP A 88 13.38 -6.58 -4.07
N THR A 89 13.22 -7.09 -5.30
CA THR A 89 12.24 -6.58 -6.27
C THR A 89 10.80 -6.74 -5.76
N LEU A 90 10.45 -7.86 -5.12
CA LEU A 90 9.15 -8.02 -4.46
C LEU A 90 8.93 -6.99 -3.34
N VAL A 91 9.94 -6.74 -2.51
CA VAL A 91 9.86 -5.73 -1.44
C VAL A 91 9.70 -4.31 -2.01
N LYS A 92 10.46 -3.96 -3.06
CA LYS A 92 10.30 -2.67 -3.76
C LYS A 92 8.91 -2.54 -4.36
N TYR A 93 8.44 -3.59 -5.03
CA TYR A 93 7.12 -3.64 -5.65
C TYR A 93 6.00 -3.44 -4.62
N PHE A 94 6.11 -4.13 -3.48
CA PHE A 94 5.17 -3.96 -2.39
C PHE A 94 5.16 -2.52 -1.85
N ARG A 95 6.34 -1.93 -1.59
CA ARG A 95 6.44 -0.53 -1.14
C ARG A 95 5.85 0.44 -2.17
N ALA A 96 6.11 0.21 -3.45
CA ALA A 96 5.59 1.03 -4.54
C ALA A 96 4.05 1.01 -4.57
N HIS A 97 3.45 -0.18 -4.49
CA HIS A 97 2.01 -0.31 -4.42
C HIS A 97 1.40 0.31 -3.17
N LEU A 98 2.05 0.13 -2.02
CA LEU A 98 1.59 0.67 -0.75
C LEU A 98 1.55 2.21 -0.79
N ASN A 99 2.63 2.84 -1.25
CA ASN A 99 2.71 4.29 -1.37
C ASN A 99 1.68 4.81 -2.39
N ARG A 100 1.68 4.27 -3.61
CA ARG A 100 0.69 4.65 -4.64
C ARG A 100 -0.74 4.51 -4.12
N GLY A 101 -1.03 3.42 -3.43
CA GLY A 101 -2.32 3.13 -2.84
C GLY A 101 -2.80 4.20 -1.87
N VAL A 102 -1.91 4.70 -1.01
CA VAL A 102 -2.21 5.82 -0.12
C VAL A 102 -2.52 7.10 -0.89
N LEU A 103 -1.77 7.41 -1.95
CA LEU A 103 -2.01 8.60 -2.77
C LEU A 103 -3.39 8.53 -3.46
N LEU A 104 -3.72 7.36 -4.02
CA LEU A 104 -5.02 7.10 -4.66
C LEU A 104 -6.16 7.19 -3.65
N LEU A 105 -6.00 6.61 -2.48
CA LEU A 105 -7.02 6.66 -1.45
C LEU A 105 -7.27 8.10 -1.00
N TYR A 106 -6.20 8.89 -0.80
CA TYR A 106 -6.30 10.30 -0.43
C TYR A 106 -7.01 11.16 -1.48
N SER A 107 -6.78 10.88 -2.76
CA SER A 107 -7.44 11.63 -3.84
C SER A 107 -8.93 11.33 -3.91
N ARG A 108 -9.34 10.07 -3.70
CA ARG A 108 -10.73 9.59 -3.80
C ARG A 108 -11.57 9.75 -2.53
N VAL A 109 -10.96 9.78 -1.35
CA VAL A 109 -11.67 9.74 -0.05
C VAL A 109 -11.53 11.07 0.71
N LYS A 110 -12.66 11.74 0.96
CA LYS A 110 -12.78 12.98 1.76
C LYS A 110 -13.47 12.74 3.11
N GLY A 111 -14.30 11.71 3.23
CA GLY A 111 -14.93 11.23 4.47
C GLY A 111 -15.03 9.71 4.53
N ILE A 112 -15.56 9.16 5.63
CA ILE A 112 -15.75 7.70 5.78
C ILE A 112 -16.78 7.15 4.78
N GLU A 113 -17.78 7.96 4.46
CA GLU A 113 -18.85 7.68 3.51
C GLU A 113 -18.33 7.43 2.09
N ASP A 114 -17.24 8.08 1.69
CA ASP A 114 -16.68 7.94 0.34
C ASP A 114 -16.07 6.56 0.09
N LEU A 115 -15.80 5.79 1.14
CA LEU A 115 -15.28 4.42 1.00
C LEU A 115 -16.24 3.52 0.24
N VAL A 116 -17.56 3.78 0.30
CA VAL A 116 -18.55 3.02 -0.46
C VAL A 116 -18.33 3.14 -1.97
N ASN A 117 -17.81 4.28 -2.42
CA ASN A 117 -17.57 4.56 -3.84
C ASN A 117 -16.34 3.82 -4.39
N LEU A 118 -15.58 3.12 -3.53
CA LEU A 118 -14.45 2.29 -3.93
C LEU A 118 -14.86 0.86 -4.27
N LEU A 119 -16.09 0.48 -3.92
CA LEU A 119 -16.64 -0.83 -4.23
C LEU A 119 -17.18 -0.84 -5.68
N PRO A 120 -17.04 -1.98 -6.40
CA PRO A 120 -17.58 -2.14 -7.74
C PRO A 120 -19.11 -2.15 -7.78
#